data_AF-A0A940P213-F1
#
_entry.id   AF-A0A940P213-F1
#
_cell.length_a   1.000
_cell.length_b   1.000
_cell.length_c   1.000
_cell.angle_alpha   90.00
_cell.angle_beta   90.00
_cell.angle_gamma   90.00
#
_symmetry.space_group_name_H-M   'P 1'
#
loop_
_entity.id
_entity.type
_entity.pdbx_description
1 polymer ?
#
loop_
_entity_poly.entity_id
_entity_poly.type
_entity_poly.pdbx_seq_one_letter_code
_entity_poly.pdbx_strand_id
1 'polypeptide(L)' 'MTPQLLTYLLAVIPLALLGIEFYTYNKNKKNGHGFVLKPFKLAAYAFVLVLAVYAIVTGQTYEDIVTRIEGMV' A
#
# COMPACT_ATOMS: atom_id res chain seq x y z
N MET A 1 10.72 16.54 -7.49
CA MET A 1 9.42 16.37 -6.79
C MET A 1 9.73 16.31 -5.31
N THR A 2 8.93 16.89 -4.42
CA THR A 2 9.23 16.83 -2.97
C THR A 2 9.13 15.38 -2.47
N PRO A 3 10.16 14.84 -1.78
CA PRO A 3 10.17 13.46 -1.29
C PRO A 3 8.95 13.09 -0.42
N GLN A 4 8.36 14.09 0.24
CA GLN A 4 7.12 13.94 1.01
C GLN A 4 5.92 13.59 0.11
N LEU A 5 5.82 14.18 -1.08
CA LEU A 5 4.73 13.93 -2.01
C LEU A 5 4.70 12.46 -2.45
N LEU A 6 5.89 11.90 -2.71
CA LEU A 6 6.05 10.51 -3.13
C LEU A 6 5.68 9.56 -1.99
N THR A 7 6.06 9.90 -0.76
CA THR A 7 5.69 9.16 0.46
C THR A 7 4.17 9.14 0.67
N TYR A 8 3.49 10.27 0.48
CA TYR A 8 2.03 10.35 0.57
C TYR A 8 1.34 9.58 -0.55
N LEU A 9 1.85 9.62 -1.79
CA LEU A 9 1.32 8.81 -2.88
C LEU A 9 1.44 7.31 -2.59
N LEU A 10 2.56 6.87 -2.03
CA LEU A 10 2.78 5.50 -1.58
C LEU A 10 1.88 5.08 -0.41
N ALA A 11 1.30 6.02 0.33
CA ALA A 11 0.27 5.71 1.34
C ALA A 11 -1.14 5.69 0.73
N VAL A 12 -1.48 6.69 -0.09
CA VAL A 12 -2.83 6.87 -0.63
C VAL A 12 -3.17 5.82 -1.68
N ILE A 13 -2.23 5.47 -2.58
CA ILE A 13 -2.48 4.54 -3.68
C ILE A 13 -2.81 3.12 -3.17
N PRO A 14 -1.98 2.49 -2.31
CA PRO A 14 -2.31 1.15 -1.80
C PRO A 14 -3.58 1.15 -0.96
N LEU A 15 -3.85 2.22 -0.21
CA LEU A 15 -5.08 2.35 0.59
C LEU A 15 -6.32 2.39 -0.31
N ALA A 16 -6.28 3.16 -1.41
CA ALA A 16 -7.35 3.20 -2.39
C ALA A 16 -7.54 1.84 -3.08
N LEU A 17 -6.45 1.17 -3.46
CA LEU A 17 -6.49 -0.15 -4.09
C LEU A 17 -7.07 -1.22 -3.16
N LEU A 18 -6.67 -1.23 -1.88
CA LEU A 18 -7.26 -2.10 -0.87
C LEU A 18 -8.75 -1.82 -0.66
N GLY A 19 -9.14 -0.54 -0.65
CA GLY A 19 -10.54 -0.13 -0.60
C GLY A 19 -11.36 -0.65 -1.79
N ILE A 20 -10.82 -0.58 -3.01
CA ILE A 20 -11.46 -1.11 -4.22
C ILE A 20 -11.59 -2.63 -4.17
N GLU A 21 -10.55 -3.34 -3.75
CA GLU A 21 -10.58 -4.81 -3.60
C GLU A 21 -11.63 -5.22 -2.57
N PHE A 22 -11.69 -4.52 -1.42
CA PHE A 22 -12.68 -4.77 -0.39
C PHE A 22 -14.12 -4.46 -0.85
N TYR A 23 -14.31 -3.37 -1.57
CA TYR A 23 -15.59 -3.02 -2.17
C TYR A 23 -16.06 -4.06 -3.19
N THR A 24 -15.15 -4.49 -4.08
CA THR A 24 -15.41 -5.51 -5.09
C THR A 24 -15.73 -6.86 -4.45
N TYR A 25 -15.00 -7.24 -3.39
CA TYR A 25 -15.28 -8.42 -2.59
C TYR A 25 -16.70 -8.38 -2.01
N ASN A 26 -17.07 -7.29 -1.35
CA ASN A 26 -18.41 -7.14 -0.76
C ASN A 26 -19.53 -7.13 -1.81
N LYS A 27 -19.31 -6.49 -2.97
CA LYS A 27 -20.26 -6.48 -4.07
C LYS A 27 -20.45 -7.87 -4.68
N ASN A 28 -19.36 -8.59 -4.95
CA ASN A 28 -19.41 -9.93 -5.54
C ASN A 28 -20.00 -10.96 -4.57
N LYS A 29 -19.68 -10.86 -3.27
CA LYS A 29 -20.29 -11.67 -2.22
C LYS A 29 -21.82 -11.52 -2.17
N LYS A 30 -22.34 -10.30 -2.39
CA LYS A 30 -23.79 -10.02 -2.39
C LYS A 30 -24.49 -10.45 -3.68
N ASN A 31 -23.82 -10.38 -4.82
CA ASN A 31 -24.41 -10.63 -6.14
C ASN A 31 -24.23 -12.08 -6.65
N GLY A 32 -23.64 -12.97 -5.85
CA GLY A 32 -23.42 -14.37 -6.25
C GLY A 32 -22.37 -14.55 -7.37
N HIS A 33 -21.61 -13.50 -7.70
CA HIS A 33 -20.50 -13.60 -8.65
C HIS A 33 -19.26 -14.16 -7.93
N GLY A 34 -18.55 -15.07 -8.59
CA GLY A 34 -17.27 -15.57 -8.08
C GLY A 34 -16.27 -14.44 -7.86
N PHE A 35 -15.58 -14.46 -6.72
CA PHE A 35 -14.50 -13.53 -6.40
C PHE A 35 -13.16 -14.25 -6.45
N VAL A 36 -12.24 -13.77 -7.29
CA VAL A 36 -10.87 -14.29 -7.35
C VAL A 36 -10.00 -13.49 -6.38
N LEU A 37 -9.81 -14.02 -5.17
CA LEU A 37 -8.87 -13.46 -4.21
C LEU A 37 -7.45 -13.60 -4.76
N LYS A 38 -6.72 -12.48 -4.83
CA LYS A 38 -5.29 -12.46 -5.19
C LYS A 38 -4.46 -12.17 -3.93
N PRO A 39 -4.17 -13.19 -3.10
CA PRO A 39 -3.53 -12.97 -1.80
C PRO A 39 -2.16 -12.30 -1.89
N PHE A 40 -1.33 -12.67 -2.88
CA PHE A 40 -0.03 -12.03 -3.10
C PHE A 40 -0.14 -10.54 -3.45
N LYS A 41 -1.16 -10.16 -4.21
CA LYS A 41 -1.44 -8.76 -4.58
C LYS A 41 -1.86 -7.95 -3.35
N LEU A 42 -2.73 -8.51 -2.52
CA LEU A 42 -3.16 -7.91 -1.25
C LEU A 42 -1.99 -7.75 -0.27
N ALA A 43 -1.13 -8.77 -0.16
CA ALA A 43 0.06 -8.73 0.67
C ALA A 43 1.03 -7.63 0.22
N ALA A 44 1.25 -7.49 -1.09
CA ALA A 44 2.09 -6.41 -1.63
C ALA A 44 1.54 -5.02 -1.29
N TYR A 45 0.22 -4.81 -1.43
CA TYR A 45 -0.40 -3.53 -1.07
C TYR A 45 -0.32 -3.23 0.42
N ALA A 46 -0.57 -4.23 1.26
CA ALA A 46 -0.44 -4.09 2.72
C ALA A 46 1.00 -3.76 3.11
N PHE A 47 1.99 -4.42 2.49
CA PHE A 47 3.40 -4.18 2.76
C PHE A 47 3.82 -2.74 2.39
N VAL A 48 3.47 -2.27 1.19
CA VAL A 48 3.76 -0.90 0.75
C VAL A 48 3.07 0.12 1.66
N LEU A 49 1.83 -0.16 2.07
CA LEU A 49 1.09 0.71 2.98
C LEU A 49 1.78 0.81 4.35
N VAL A 50 2.24 -0.32 4.91
CA VAL A 50 2.97 -0.33 6.19
C VAL A 50 4.25 0.50 6.09
N LEU A 51 5.02 0.35 5.01
CA LEU A 51 6.24 1.14 4.80
C LEU A 51 5.93 2.64 4.67
N ALA A 52 4.88 3.00 3.93
CA ALA A 52 4.49 4.40 3.76
C ALA A 52 3.98 5.01 5.07
N VAL A 53 3.18 4.28 5.85
CA VAL A 53 2.73 4.72 7.18
C VAL A 53 3.90 4.86 8.14
N TYR A 54 4.83 3.91 8.15
CA TYR A 54 6.04 3.99 8.95
C TYR A 54 6.86 5.24 8.62
N ALA A 55 7.05 5.54 7.33
CA ALA A 55 7.71 6.77 6.87
C ALA A 55 7.04 8.02 7.46
N ILE A 56 5.72 8.13 7.28
CA ILE A 56 4.93 9.27 7.75
C ILE A 56 5.02 9.43 9.27
N VAL A 57 4.88 8.33 10.03
CA VAL A 57 4.89 8.36 11.51
C VAL A 57 6.27 8.72 12.06
N THR A 58 7.34 8.27 11.41
CA THR A 58 8.73 8.55 11.84
C THR A 58 9.28 9.87 11.31
N GLY A 59 8.48 10.64 10.55
CA GLY A 59 8.93 11.86 9.89
C GLY A 59 9.98 11.61 8.79
N GLN A 60 10.08 10.37 8.32
CA GLN A 60 10.98 9.94 7.27
C GLN A 60 10.28 9.99 5.90
N THR A 61 11.07 10.08 4.85
CA THR A 61 10.60 10.02 3.47
C THR A 61 10.87 8.64 2.89
N TYR A 62 10.24 8.33 1.76
CA TYR A 62 10.53 7.11 1.00
C TYR A 62 12.05 6.95 0.72
N GLU A 63 12.72 8.04 0.35
CA GLU A 63 14.16 8.02 0.07
C GLU A 63 14.97 7.62 1.31
N ASP A 64 14.63 8.12 2.50
CA ASP A 64 15.31 7.74 3.75
C ASP A 64 15.20 6.24 4.07
N ILE A 65 14.05 5.64 3.73
CA ILE A 65 13.83 4.20 3.90
C ILE A 65 14.66 3.42 2.87
N VAL A 66 14.68 3.86 1.62
CA VAL A 66 15.48 3.22 0.56
C VAL A 66 16.96 3.26 0.92
N THR A 67 17.49 4.42 1.31
CA THR A 67 18.89 4.56 1.72
C THR A 67 19.23 3.71 2.93
N ARG A 68 18.31 3.53 3.89
CA ARG A 68 18.53 2.60 5.01
C ARG A 68 18.60 1.15 4.56
N ILE A 69 17.73 0.74 3.64
CA ILE A 69 17.73 -0.63 3.11
C ILE A 69 19.00 -0.87 2.30
N GLU A 70 19.35 0.05 1.41
CA GLU A 70 20.57 -0.04 0.59
C GLU A 70 21.84 0.01 1.43
N GLY A 71 21.86 0.79 2.52
CA GLY A 71 22.99 0.83 3.46
C GLY A 71 23.10 -0.39 4.38
N MET A 72 22.08 -1.27 4.40
CA MET A 72 22.10 -2.55 5.10
C MET A 72 22.53 -3.73 4.20
N VAL A 73 22.63 -3.51 2.88
CA VAL A 73 23.11 -4.46 1.87
C VAL A 73 24.58 -4.19 1.57
#